data_AF-X1G8V5-F1
#
_entry.id   AF-X1G8V5-F1
#
_cell.length_a   1.000
_cell.length_b   1.000
_cell.length_c   1.000
_cell.angle_alpha   90.00
_cell.angle_beta   90.00
_cell.angle_gamma   90.00
#
_symmetry.space_group_name_H-M   'P 1'
#
loop_
_entity.id
_entity.type
_entity.pdbx_description
1 polymer ?
#
loop_
_entity_poly.entity_id
_entity_poly.type
_entity_poly.pdbx_seq_one_letter_code
_entity_poly.pdbx_strand_id
1 'polypeptide(L)'
;ILHDTVEDTPATTEEVTDLFGEDVATIVEGATKIRQIKFKLRDETYYTENIRKMLLAMAQDIRVVLVKLADRLHNMQTLDAMPKDKQKRISRETLDIYAPLSSRLGMGELKGQLEDLAFPYLFPDEYSWTKKLIATELSRKEDYIDEIESKLKKILNKDKIKYVDIHGRVKHVYSLYRKLQRYENNINKIFDIVAIRVIVPNVKACYAALGAIHNT
;
A
#
# COMPACT_ATOMS: atom_id res chain seq x y z
N ILE A 1 1.57 15.88 10.19
CA ILE A 1 1.81 16.58 11.47
C ILE A 1 0.61 17.47 11.78
N LEU A 2 0.31 18.48 10.96
CA LEU A 2 -0.81 19.41 11.20
C LEU A 2 -2.17 18.91 10.68
N HIS A 3 -2.28 17.67 10.20
CA HIS A 3 -3.43 17.22 9.41
C HIS A 3 -4.72 17.03 10.22
N ASP A 4 -4.61 16.94 11.55
CA ASP A 4 -5.74 16.85 12.49
C ASP A 4 -5.82 18.06 13.45
N THR A 5 -4.90 19.04 13.37
CA THR A 5 -4.81 20.11 14.38
C THR A 5 -6.01 21.06 14.37
N VAL A 6 -6.54 21.40 13.19
CA VAL A 6 -7.69 22.31 13.07
C VAL A 6 -8.99 21.68 13.57
N GLU A 7 -9.09 20.35 13.59
CA GLU A 7 -10.29 19.66 14.09
C GLU A 7 -10.18 19.27 15.55
N ASP A 8 -9.02 18.77 15.98
CA ASP A 8 -8.86 18.18 17.30
C ASP A 8 -8.36 19.19 18.36
N THR A 9 -8.08 20.43 17.94
CA THR A 9 -7.62 21.52 18.82
C THR A 9 -8.32 22.84 18.49
N PRO A 10 -8.20 23.89 19.33
CA PRO A 10 -8.74 25.22 19.04
C PRO A 10 -8.07 25.96 17.88
N ALA A 11 -7.04 25.36 17.25
CA ALA A 11 -6.29 26.00 16.17
C ALA A 11 -7.18 26.30 14.96
N THR A 12 -6.96 27.45 14.34
CA THR A 12 -7.73 27.91 13.16
C THR A 12 -6.94 27.77 11.87
N THR A 13 -7.65 27.74 10.75
CA THR A 13 -7.02 27.78 9.41
C THR A 13 -6.26 29.09 9.18
N GLU A 14 -6.70 30.21 9.75
CA GLU A 14 -5.96 31.47 9.69
C GLU A 14 -4.60 31.34 10.39
N GLU A 15 -4.57 30.78 11.60
CA GLU A 15 -3.31 30.55 12.34
C GLU A 15 -2.35 29.62 11.59
N VAL A 16 -2.87 28.58 10.94
CA VAL A 16 -2.03 27.69 10.11
C VAL A 16 -1.47 28.44 8.90
N THR A 17 -2.25 29.33 8.30
CA THR A 17 -1.81 30.17 7.17
C THR A 17 -0.71 31.13 7.60
N ASP A 18 -0.89 31.81 8.73
CA ASP A 18 0.07 32.80 9.24
C ASP A 18 1.40 32.17 9.64
N LEU A 19 1.38 30.95 10.21
CA LEU A 19 2.58 30.27 10.70
C LEU A 19 3.30 29.41 9.64
N PHE A 20 2.55 28.82 8.70
CA PHE A 20 3.09 27.80 7.78
C PHE A 20 2.81 28.09 6.29
N GLY A 21 2.06 29.14 5.99
CA GLY A 21 1.74 29.57 4.62
C GLY A 21 0.48 28.93 4.04
N GLU A 22 0.01 29.53 2.94
CA GLU A 22 -1.25 29.21 2.27
C GLU A 22 -1.30 27.79 1.70
N ASP A 23 -0.17 27.29 1.21
CA ASP A 23 -0.04 25.90 0.71
C ASP A 23 -0.36 24.87 1.79
N VAL A 24 0.19 25.06 3.00
CA VAL A 24 -0.01 24.13 4.12
C VAL A 24 -1.44 24.23 4.63
N ALA A 25 -1.97 25.44 4.76
CA ALA A 25 -3.35 25.68 5.16
C ALA A 25 -4.35 25.01 4.21
N THR A 26 -4.14 25.13 2.90
CA THR A 26 -4.98 24.47 1.88
C THR A 26 -5.00 22.95 2.04
N ILE A 27 -3.84 22.34 2.33
CA ILE A 27 -3.74 20.89 2.54
C ILE A 27 -4.50 20.46 3.80
N VAL A 28 -4.32 21.20 4.90
CA VAL A 28 -4.96 20.91 6.19
C VAL A 28 -6.49 21.08 6.07
N GLU A 29 -6.94 22.18 5.47
CA GLU A 29 -8.37 22.44 5.25
C GLU A 29 -9.01 21.36 4.35
N GLY A 30 -8.32 20.96 3.28
CA GLY A 30 -8.75 19.86 2.41
C GLY A 30 -8.87 18.53 3.16
N ALA A 31 -7.92 18.24 4.06
CA ALA A 31 -7.93 17.03 4.88
C ALA A 31 -9.11 17.01 5.87
N THR A 32 -9.41 18.14 6.50
CA THR A 32 -10.56 18.34 7.40
C THR A 32 -11.89 18.16 6.67
N LYS A 33 -12.10 18.81 5.51
CA LYS A 33 -13.34 18.68 4.72
C LYS A 33 -13.66 17.23 4.35
N ILE A 34 -12.65 16.44 4.02
CA ILE A 34 -12.81 15.00 3.70
C ILE A 34 -13.37 14.23 4.90
N ARG A 35 -12.89 14.49 6.13
CA ARG A 35 -13.38 13.81 7.35
C ARG A 35 -14.85 14.15 7.61
N GLN A 36 -15.26 15.41 7.41
CA GLN A 36 -16.64 15.83 7.56
C GLN A 36 -17.60 15.14 6.56
N ILE A 37 -17.18 14.97 5.30
CA ILE A 37 -17.96 14.22 4.29
C ILE A 37 -18.14 12.77 4.75
N LYS A 38 -17.12 12.16 5.36
CA LYS A 38 -17.20 10.79 5.91
C LYS A 38 -18.13 10.62 7.09
N PHE A 39 -18.34 11.64 7.91
CA PHE A 39 -19.34 11.55 8.98
C PHE A 39 -20.76 11.39 8.40
N LYS A 40 -21.04 11.99 7.25
CA LYS A 40 -22.30 11.86 6.51
C LYS A 40 -22.45 10.54 5.75
N LEU A 41 -21.37 9.76 5.61
CA LEU A 41 -21.34 8.42 4.99
C LEU A 41 -21.90 7.30 5.89
N ARG A 42 -22.35 7.59 7.12
CA ARG A 42 -22.95 6.59 8.02
C ARG A 42 -24.32 6.07 7.55
N ASP A 43 -24.96 6.75 6.59
CA ASP A 43 -26.14 6.26 5.89
C ASP A 43 -25.74 5.54 4.59
N GLU A 44 -26.03 4.23 4.49
CA GLU A 44 -25.68 3.37 3.35
C GLU A 44 -26.28 3.87 2.02
N THR A 45 -27.40 4.60 2.07
CA THR A 45 -28.13 5.14 0.91
C THR A 45 -27.33 6.16 0.10
N TYR A 46 -26.31 6.82 0.68
CA TYR A 46 -25.55 7.90 0.03
C TYR A 46 -24.07 7.56 -0.23
N TYR A 47 -23.67 6.30 -0.09
CA TYR A 47 -22.28 5.86 -0.20
C TYR A 47 -21.60 6.34 -1.51
N THR A 48 -22.27 6.14 -2.65
CA THR A 48 -21.73 6.48 -3.98
C THR A 48 -21.58 7.99 -4.20
N GLU A 49 -22.57 8.79 -3.79
CA GLU A 49 -22.51 10.25 -3.94
C GLU A 49 -21.44 10.87 -3.04
N ASN A 50 -21.30 10.36 -1.82
CA ASN A 50 -20.32 10.88 -0.87
C ASN A 50 -18.89 10.50 -1.27
N ILE A 51 -18.67 9.32 -1.85
CA ILE A 51 -17.39 8.98 -2.50
C ILE A 51 -17.09 9.97 -3.64
N ARG A 52 -18.07 10.29 -4.49
CA ARG A 52 -17.88 11.26 -5.58
C ARG A 52 -17.51 12.65 -5.04
N LYS A 53 -18.16 13.12 -3.98
CA LYS A 53 -17.84 14.39 -3.31
C LYS A 53 -16.45 14.38 -2.69
N MET A 54 -16.08 13.28 -2.03
CA MET A 54 -14.74 13.11 -1.48
C MET A 54 -13.68 13.14 -2.59
N LEU A 55 -13.91 12.44 -3.71
CA LEU A 55 -13.01 12.45 -4.86
C LEU A 55 -12.89 13.84 -5.52
N LEU A 56 -13.97 14.62 -5.59
CA LEU A 56 -13.95 15.99 -6.11
C LEU A 56 -13.16 16.94 -5.21
N ALA A 57 -13.30 16.82 -3.88
CA ALA A 57 -12.50 17.58 -2.92
C ALA A 57 -11.00 17.23 -3.03
N MET A 58 -10.69 15.97 -3.30
CA MET A 58 -9.33 15.45 -3.51
C MET A 58 -8.72 15.81 -4.87
N ALA A 59 -9.54 16.13 -5.87
CA ALA A 59 -9.09 16.43 -7.22
C ALA A 59 -8.46 17.83 -7.36
N GLN A 60 -8.72 18.73 -6.41
CA GLN A 60 -8.18 20.10 -6.44
C GLN A 60 -6.71 20.16 -6.02
N ASP A 61 -6.29 19.30 -5.08
CA ASP A 61 -4.88 19.18 -4.68
C ASP A 61 -4.53 17.74 -4.30
N ILE A 62 -3.63 17.14 -5.08
CA ILE A 62 -3.16 15.77 -4.85
C ILE A 62 -2.44 15.60 -3.50
N ARG A 63 -1.83 16.66 -2.96
CA ARG A 63 -1.11 16.63 -1.67
C ARG A 63 -2.04 16.27 -0.51
N VAL A 64 -3.31 16.71 -0.57
CA VAL A 64 -4.35 16.33 0.40
C VAL A 64 -4.56 14.81 0.40
N VAL A 65 -4.58 14.20 -0.79
CA VAL A 65 -4.73 12.75 -0.96
C VAL A 65 -3.57 11.99 -0.35
N LEU A 66 -2.34 12.48 -0.58
CA LEU A 66 -1.13 11.87 -0.03
C LEU A 66 -1.15 11.88 1.50
N VAL A 67 -1.50 13.01 2.10
CA VAL A 67 -1.64 13.14 3.55
C VAL A 67 -2.71 12.18 4.09
N LYS A 68 -3.87 12.07 3.44
CA LYS A 68 -4.92 11.14 3.88
C LYS A 68 -4.58 9.66 3.68
N LEU A 69 -3.80 9.33 2.65
CA LEU A 69 -3.29 7.97 2.47
C LEU A 69 -2.27 7.61 3.55
N ALA A 70 -1.39 8.54 3.91
CA ALA A 70 -0.44 8.35 5.01
C ALA A 70 -1.15 8.20 6.38
N ASP A 71 -2.11 9.08 6.66
CA ASP A 71 -2.97 8.99 7.84
C ASP A 71 -3.73 7.65 7.88
N ARG A 72 -4.31 7.22 6.75
CA ARG A 72 -4.99 5.91 6.69
C ARG A 72 -4.04 4.75 6.91
N LEU A 73 -2.83 4.78 6.36
CA LEU A 73 -1.83 3.75 6.61
C LEU A 73 -1.53 3.64 8.11
N HIS A 74 -1.28 4.77 8.78
CA HIS A 74 -1.02 4.80 10.21
C HIS A 74 -2.20 4.24 11.02
N ASN A 75 -3.43 4.67 10.70
CA ASN A 75 -4.64 4.16 11.35
C ASN A 75 -4.82 2.64 11.18
N MET A 76 -4.40 2.09 10.03
CA MET A 76 -4.45 0.64 9.81
C MET A 76 -3.36 -0.12 10.59
N GLN A 77 -2.23 0.53 10.89
CA GLN A 77 -1.15 -0.06 11.69
C GLN A 77 -1.49 -0.15 13.18
N THR A 78 -2.38 0.73 13.67
CA THR A 78 -2.80 0.83 15.09
C THR A 78 -4.26 0.41 15.31
N LEU A 79 -4.84 -0.30 14.34
CA LEU A 79 -6.27 -0.63 14.32
C LEU A 79 -6.68 -1.64 15.41
N ASP A 80 -5.73 -2.42 15.91
CA ASP A 80 -5.91 -3.42 16.97
C ASP A 80 -6.49 -2.82 18.27
N ALA A 81 -6.17 -1.56 18.58
CA ALA A 81 -6.70 -0.86 19.76
C ALA A 81 -8.20 -0.49 19.65
N MET A 82 -8.81 -0.62 18.47
CA MET A 82 -10.20 -0.22 18.23
C MET A 82 -11.22 -1.35 18.50
N PRO A 83 -12.48 -1.02 18.85
CA PRO A 83 -13.57 -2.00 18.91
C PRO A 83 -13.78 -2.75 17.59
N LYS A 84 -14.16 -4.03 17.65
CA LYS A 84 -14.31 -4.93 16.48
C LYS A 84 -15.17 -4.35 15.35
N ASP A 85 -16.27 -3.68 15.67
CA ASP A 85 -17.14 -3.06 14.66
C ASP A 85 -16.43 -1.93 13.92
N LYS A 86 -15.64 -1.11 14.63
CA LYS A 86 -14.80 -0.08 14.01
C LYS A 86 -13.69 -0.70 13.18
N GLN A 87 -13.04 -1.77 13.64
CA GLN A 87 -12.00 -2.48 12.90
C GLN A 87 -12.50 -2.97 11.54
N LYS A 88 -13.65 -3.66 11.53
CA LYS A 88 -14.28 -4.15 10.30
C LYS A 88 -14.64 -3.01 9.36
N ARG A 89 -15.29 -1.96 9.86
CA ARG A 89 -15.70 -0.80 9.06
C ARG A 89 -14.51 -0.07 8.44
N ILE A 90 -13.48 0.22 9.23
CA ILE A 90 -12.27 0.93 8.77
C ILE A 90 -11.53 0.06 7.73
N SER A 91 -11.39 -1.24 7.99
CA SER A 91 -10.75 -2.16 7.05
C SER A 91 -11.51 -2.28 5.73
N ARG A 92 -12.86 -2.30 5.79
CA ARG A 92 -13.71 -2.32 4.59
C ARG A 92 -13.52 -1.06 3.75
N GLU A 93 -13.58 0.10 4.40
CA GLU A 93 -13.31 1.39 3.78
C GLU A 93 -11.91 1.43 3.14
N THR A 94 -10.91 0.89 3.83
CA THR A 94 -9.54 0.79 3.32
C THR A 94 -9.46 -0.01 2.03
N LEU A 95 -10.09 -1.19 1.97
CA LEU A 95 -10.10 -2.02 0.76
C LEU A 95 -10.92 -1.44 -0.38
N ASP A 96 -12.07 -0.85 -0.08
CA ASP A 96 -13.00 -0.40 -1.12
C ASP A 96 -12.62 0.97 -1.70
N ILE A 97 -11.95 1.82 -0.92
CA ILE A 97 -11.63 3.21 -1.30
C ILE A 97 -10.12 3.44 -1.39
N TYR A 98 -9.40 3.26 -0.28
CA TYR A 98 -8.02 3.74 -0.16
C TYR A 98 -6.99 2.90 -0.92
N ALA A 99 -7.14 1.58 -0.92
CA ALA A 99 -6.27 0.70 -1.71
C ALA A 99 -6.45 0.93 -3.23
N PRO A 100 -7.67 0.98 -3.79
CA PRO A 100 -7.87 1.34 -5.20
C PRO A 100 -7.34 2.74 -5.54
N LEU A 101 -7.52 3.71 -4.63
CA LEU A 101 -7.03 5.07 -4.82
C LEU A 101 -5.50 5.13 -4.90
N SER A 102 -4.79 4.51 -3.95
CA SER A 102 -3.32 4.41 -3.99
C SER A 102 -2.83 3.71 -5.26
N SER A 103 -3.54 2.66 -5.71
CA SER A 103 -3.24 2.00 -6.99
C SER A 103 -3.34 2.94 -8.18
N ARG A 104 -4.36 3.80 -8.23
CA ARG A 104 -4.56 4.78 -9.33
C ARG A 104 -3.48 5.86 -9.38
N LEU A 105 -2.86 6.13 -8.24
CA LEU A 105 -1.72 7.06 -8.12
C LEU A 105 -0.37 6.39 -8.38
N GLY A 106 -0.36 5.13 -8.84
CA GLY A 106 0.88 4.37 -9.07
C GLY A 106 1.56 3.88 -7.79
N MET A 107 0.93 4.02 -6.62
CA MET A 107 1.48 3.66 -5.31
C MET A 107 1.18 2.20 -4.97
N GLY A 108 1.71 1.28 -5.78
CA GLY A 108 1.45 -0.16 -5.65
C GLY A 108 1.91 -0.77 -4.32
N GLU A 109 3.00 -0.25 -3.74
CA GLU A 109 3.50 -0.69 -2.44
C GLU A 109 2.52 -0.32 -1.32
N LEU A 110 2.09 0.95 -1.30
CA LEU A 110 1.14 1.45 -0.32
C LEU A 110 -0.21 0.74 -0.42
N LYS A 111 -0.68 0.49 -1.64
CA LYS A 111 -1.85 -0.36 -1.89
C LYS A 111 -1.68 -1.72 -1.21
N GLY A 112 -0.57 -2.40 -1.46
CA GLY A 112 -0.30 -3.73 -0.90
C GLY A 112 -0.27 -3.73 0.63
N GLN A 113 0.35 -2.71 1.23
CA GLN A 113 0.36 -2.52 2.69
C GLN A 113 -1.06 -2.32 3.26
N LEU A 114 -1.85 -1.43 2.66
CA LEU A 114 -3.23 -1.19 3.08
C LEU A 114 -4.10 -2.43 2.93
N GLU A 115 -3.94 -3.19 1.84
CA GLU A 115 -4.65 -4.44 1.60
C GLU A 115 -4.29 -5.51 2.65
N ASP A 116 -3.00 -5.71 2.91
CA ASP A 116 -2.52 -6.71 3.87
C ASP A 116 -2.91 -6.37 5.31
N LEU A 117 -2.92 -5.09 5.69
CA LEU A 117 -3.38 -4.64 7.00
C LEU A 117 -4.89 -4.81 7.19
N ALA A 118 -5.68 -4.60 6.14
CA ALA A 118 -7.14 -4.74 6.21
C ALA A 118 -7.61 -6.20 6.17
N PHE A 119 -6.85 -7.08 5.52
CA PHE A 119 -7.19 -8.49 5.32
C PHE A 119 -7.55 -9.26 6.62
N PRO A 120 -6.73 -9.24 7.69
CA PRO A 120 -7.02 -10.04 8.89
C PRO A 120 -8.29 -9.61 9.64
N TYR A 121 -8.73 -8.35 9.50
CA TYR A 121 -9.92 -7.85 10.18
C TYR A 121 -11.22 -8.19 9.44
N LEU A 122 -11.16 -8.38 8.12
CA LEU A 122 -12.33 -8.69 7.29
C LEU A 122 -12.50 -10.18 7.04
N PHE A 123 -11.38 -10.89 6.85
CA PHE A 123 -11.34 -12.28 6.40
C PHE A 123 -10.25 -13.03 7.19
N PRO A 124 -10.43 -13.23 8.51
CA PRO A 124 -9.38 -13.77 9.38
C PRO A 124 -8.97 -15.21 9.04
N ASP A 125 -9.94 -16.04 8.64
CA ASP A 125 -9.70 -17.45 8.30
C ASP A 125 -8.91 -17.56 6.98
N GLU A 126 -9.32 -16.80 5.98
CA GLU A 126 -8.63 -16.72 4.68
C GLU A 126 -7.24 -16.10 4.81
N TYR A 127 -7.08 -15.10 5.67
CA TYR A 127 -5.77 -14.53 5.98
C TYR A 127 -4.86 -15.59 6.60
N SER A 128 -5.33 -16.30 7.62
CA SER A 128 -4.57 -17.35 8.30
C SER A 128 -4.16 -18.47 7.33
N TRP A 129 -5.09 -18.93 6.50
CA TRP A 129 -4.83 -19.94 5.48
C TRP A 129 -3.81 -19.47 4.44
N THR A 130 -4.00 -18.26 3.88
CA THR A 130 -3.11 -17.71 2.85
C THR A 130 -1.70 -17.49 3.42
N LYS A 131 -1.59 -17.02 4.67
CA LYS A 131 -0.31 -16.80 5.34
C LYS A 131 0.46 -18.11 5.55
N LYS A 132 -0.23 -19.17 5.98
CA LYS A 132 0.37 -20.51 6.10
C LYS A 132 0.87 -21.02 4.75
N LEU A 133 0.07 -20.85 3.70
CA LEU A 133 0.43 -21.26 2.34
C LEU A 133 1.68 -20.53 1.84
N ILE A 134 1.78 -19.22 2.07
CA ILE A 134 2.99 -18.43 1.76
C ILE A 134 4.19 -18.97 2.52
N ALA A 135 4.06 -19.22 3.83
CA ALA A 135 5.18 -19.72 4.63
C ALA A 135 5.69 -21.09 4.13
N THR A 136 4.78 -22.00 3.77
CA THR A 136 5.14 -23.30 3.18
C THR A 136 5.87 -23.13 1.86
N GLU A 137 5.39 -22.26 0.97
CA GLU A 137 6.02 -22.03 -0.33
C GLU A 137 7.36 -21.29 -0.23
N LEU A 138 7.50 -20.38 0.74
CA LEU A 138 8.78 -19.72 1.03
C LEU A 138 9.82 -20.72 1.51
N SER A 139 9.49 -21.56 2.50
CA SER A 139 10.40 -22.58 3.00
C SER A 139 10.84 -23.57 1.92
N ARG A 140 9.97 -23.91 0.97
CA ARG A 140 10.33 -24.75 -0.20
C ARG A 140 11.29 -24.08 -1.18
N LYS A 141 11.33 -22.75 -1.20
CA LYS A 141 12.06 -21.96 -2.20
C LYS A 141 13.20 -21.15 -1.60
N GLU A 142 13.45 -21.23 -0.29
CA GLU A 142 14.45 -20.44 0.41
C GLU A 142 15.86 -20.67 -0.17
N ASP A 143 16.28 -21.93 -0.26
CA ASP A 143 17.56 -22.31 -0.89
C ASP A 143 17.65 -21.84 -2.34
N TYR A 144 16.54 -21.90 -3.08
CA TYR A 144 16.47 -21.47 -4.47
C TYR A 144 16.61 -19.93 -4.61
N ILE A 145 16.02 -19.18 -3.69
CA ILE A 145 16.13 -17.71 -3.65
C ILE A 145 17.58 -17.33 -3.36
N ASP A 146 18.19 -17.94 -2.34
CA ASP A 146 19.58 -17.68 -1.95
C ASP A 146 20.56 -18.05 -3.06
N GLU A 147 20.31 -19.17 -3.75
CA GLU A 147 21.09 -19.58 -4.91
C GLU A 147 20.99 -18.55 -6.04
N ILE A 148 19.79 -18.12 -6.41
CA ILE A 148 19.62 -17.11 -7.46
C ILE A 148 20.23 -15.77 -7.04
N GLU A 149 20.05 -15.33 -5.80
CA GLU A 149 20.63 -14.09 -5.30
C GLU A 149 22.16 -14.12 -5.40
N SER A 150 22.78 -15.23 -5.00
CA SER A 150 24.22 -15.46 -5.14
C SER A 150 24.67 -15.45 -6.61
N LYS A 151 23.91 -16.11 -7.50
CA LYS A 151 24.18 -16.09 -8.95
C LYS A 151 24.07 -14.69 -9.54
N LEU A 152 23.01 -13.95 -9.22
CA LEU A 152 22.80 -12.58 -9.70
C LEU A 152 23.92 -11.65 -9.24
N LYS A 153 24.32 -11.72 -7.96
CA LYS A 153 25.47 -10.96 -7.44
C LYS A 153 26.74 -11.28 -8.22
N LYS A 154 27.02 -12.56 -8.51
CA LYS A 154 28.19 -12.96 -9.31
C LYS A 154 28.15 -12.41 -10.74
N ILE A 155 27.01 -12.50 -11.41
CA ILE A 155 26.81 -12.01 -12.79
C ILE A 155 27.03 -10.50 -12.85
N LEU A 156 26.36 -9.74 -11.96
CA LEU A 156 26.46 -8.28 -11.94
C LEU A 156 27.88 -7.81 -11.59
N ASN A 157 28.57 -8.50 -10.68
CA ASN A 157 29.96 -8.19 -10.34
C ASN A 157 30.94 -8.51 -11.49
N LYS A 158 30.74 -9.61 -12.21
CA LYS A 158 31.56 -9.99 -13.37
C LYS A 158 31.51 -8.91 -14.46
N ASP A 159 30.33 -8.37 -14.72
CA ASP A 159 30.11 -7.33 -15.74
C ASP A 159 30.31 -5.91 -15.18
N LYS A 160 30.77 -5.78 -13.93
CA LYS A 160 31.04 -4.51 -13.23
C LYS A 160 29.81 -3.60 -13.17
N ILE A 161 28.62 -4.17 -13.09
CA ILE A 161 27.35 -3.45 -12.99
C ILE A 161 27.11 -3.10 -11.52
N LYS A 162 27.01 -1.80 -11.22
CA LYS A 162 26.69 -1.33 -9.87
C LYS A 162 25.23 -1.59 -9.54
N TYR A 163 24.98 -2.19 -8.39
CA TYR A 163 23.66 -2.34 -7.79
C TYR A 163 23.65 -1.77 -6.37
N VAL A 164 22.48 -1.32 -5.92
CA VAL A 164 22.23 -0.82 -4.56
C VAL A 164 21.84 -1.97 -3.66
N ASP A 165 20.94 -2.83 -4.12
CA ASP A 165 20.38 -3.91 -3.33
C ASP A 165 19.82 -5.04 -4.21
N ILE A 166 19.86 -6.27 -3.72
CA ILE A 166 19.26 -7.45 -4.36
C ILE A 166 18.63 -8.28 -3.25
N HIS A 167 17.32 -8.48 -3.31
CA HIS A 167 16.60 -9.26 -2.30
C HIS A 167 15.38 -9.96 -2.89
N GLY A 168 14.98 -11.05 -2.24
CA GLY A 168 13.68 -11.67 -2.44
C GLY A 168 12.54 -10.74 -2.03
N ARG A 169 11.60 -10.48 -2.94
CA ARG A 169 10.31 -9.85 -2.65
C ARG A 169 9.24 -10.93 -2.55
N VAL A 170 8.63 -11.04 -1.37
CA VAL A 170 7.40 -11.82 -1.19
C VAL A 170 6.21 -10.99 -1.64
N LYS A 171 5.27 -11.64 -2.30
CA LYS A 171 4.03 -10.98 -2.69
C LYS A 171 3.13 -10.71 -1.48
N HIS A 172 2.43 -9.58 -1.51
CA HIS A 172 1.42 -9.22 -0.52
C HIS A 172 0.36 -10.33 -0.35
N VAL A 173 0.00 -10.61 0.91
CA VAL A 173 -0.85 -11.74 1.31
C VAL A 173 -2.23 -11.63 0.67
N TYR A 174 -2.85 -10.45 0.72
CA TYR A 174 -4.16 -10.22 0.12
C TYR A 174 -4.13 -10.35 -1.41
N SER A 175 -3.04 -9.88 -2.04
CA SER A 175 -2.85 -10.00 -3.49
C SER A 175 -2.64 -11.46 -3.93
N LEU A 176 -2.05 -12.32 -3.09
CA LEU A 176 -2.00 -13.75 -3.33
C LEU A 176 -3.39 -14.38 -3.20
N TYR A 177 -4.10 -14.08 -2.10
CA TYR A 177 -5.47 -14.56 -1.89
C TYR A 177 -6.38 -14.22 -3.09
N ARG A 178 -6.34 -12.98 -3.57
CA ARG A 178 -7.11 -12.55 -4.76
C ARG A 178 -6.71 -13.29 -6.04
N LYS A 179 -5.45 -13.74 -6.18
CA LYS A 179 -5.06 -14.60 -7.32
C LYS A 179 -5.55 -16.03 -7.13
N LEU A 180 -5.43 -16.59 -5.93
CA LEU A 180 -5.90 -17.94 -5.61
C LEU A 180 -7.38 -18.09 -5.95
N GLN A 181 -8.20 -17.10 -5.57
CA GLN A 181 -9.62 -17.08 -5.92
C GLN A 181 -9.89 -17.11 -7.43
N ARG A 182 -9.06 -16.44 -8.25
CA ARG A 182 -9.20 -16.45 -9.72
C ARG A 182 -8.76 -17.77 -10.35
N TYR A 183 -7.88 -18.52 -9.69
CA TYR A 183 -7.34 -19.79 -10.15
C TYR A 183 -7.94 -20.99 -9.39
N GLU A 184 -9.14 -20.84 -8.83
CA GLU A 184 -9.86 -21.91 -8.13
C GLU A 184 -9.03 -22.55 -7.00
N ASN A 185 -8.30 -21.72 -6.25
CA ASN A 185 -7.40 -22.09 -5.16
C ASN A 185 -6.24 -23.04 -5.57
N ASN A 186 -5.93 -23.13 -6.87
CA ASN A 186 -4.81 -23.93 -7.34
C ASN A 186 -3.48 -23.15 -7.24
N ILE A 187 -2.72 -23.43 -6.18
CA ILE A 187 -1.41 -22.80 -5.92
C ILE A 187 -0.37 -23.09 -7.03
N ASN A 188 -0.45 -24.25 -7.69
CA ASN A 188 0.50 -24.64 -8.74
C ASN A 188 0.38 -23.78 -10.00
N LYS A 189 -0.74 -23.06 -10.16
CA LYS A 189 -0.93 -22.09 -11.25
C LYS A 189 -0.31 -20.72 -10.93
N ILE A 190 0.22 -20.52 -9.72
CA ILE A 190 0.80 -19.26 -9.25
C ILE A 190 2.32 -19.40 -9.16
N PHE A 191 2.99 -18.97 -10.21
CA PHE A 191 4.45 -19.03 -10.29
C PHE A 191 5.14 -17.84 -9.59
N ASP A 192 4.41 -16.73 -9.36
CA ASP A 192 4.96 -15.44 -8.89
C ASP A 192 4.78 -15.18 -7.38
N ILE A 193 4.78 -16.22 -6.55
CA ILE A 193 4.67 -16.06 -5.08
C ILE A 193 5.90 -15.34 -4.52
N VAL A 194 7.06 -15.66 -5.10
CA VAL A 194 8.36 -15.11 -4.75
C VAL A 194 8.96 -14.52 -6.02
N ALA A 195 9.42 -13.28 -5.92
CA ALA A 195 10.17 -12.60 -6.97
C ALA A 195 11.51 -12.13 -6.41
N ILE A 196 12.47 -11.80 -7.28
CA ILE A 196 13.71 -11.14 -6.88
C ILE A 196 13.68 -9.71 -7.38
N ARG A 197 14.02 -8.77 -6.50
CA ARG A 197 14.15 -7.37 -6.82
C ARG A 197 15.63 -7.03 -6.89
N VAL A 198 16.02 -6.35 -7.97
CA VAL A 198 17.35 -5.75 -8.15
C VAL A 198 17.16 -4.24 -8.18
N ILE A 199 17.74 -3.53 -7.21
CA ILE A 199 17.73 -2.06 -7.13
C ILE A 199 19.07 -1.57 -7.68
N VAL A 200 19.00 -0.66 -8.65
CA VAL A 200 20.16 -0.10 -9.35
C VAL A 200 20.11 1.43 -9.31
N PRO A 201 21.25 2.13 -9.41
CA PRO A 201 21.30 3.58 -9.22
C PRO A 201 20.67 4.37 -10.37
N ASN A 202 20.56 3.81 -11.58
CA ASN A 202 20.03 4.52 -12.75
C ASN A 202 19.50 3.56 -13.83
N VAL A 203 18.79 4.15 -14.80
CA VAL A 203 18.14 3.42 -15.91
C VAL A 203 19.15 2.65 -16.77
N LYS A 204 20.34 3.22 -17.02
CA LYS A 204 21.39 2.54 -17.80
C LYS A 204 21.85 1.25 -17.12
N ALA A 205 22.05 1.29 -15.80
CA ALA A 205 22.39 0.11 -15.00
C ALA A 205 21.24 -0.93 -14.99
N CYS A 206 19.99 -0.50 -15.09
CA CYS A 206 18.83 -1.41 -15.18
C CYS A 206 18.86 -2.23 -16.47
N TYR A 207 19.05 -1.58 -17.63
CA TYR A 207 19.18 -2.29 -18.90
C TYR A 207 20.43 -3.16 -18.98
N ALA A 208 21.56 -2.70 -18.41
CA ALA A 208 22.78 -3.50 -18.33
C ALA A 208 22.55 -4.77 -17.48
N ALA A 209 21.91 -4.64 -16.31
CA ALA A 209 21.56 -5.76 -15.45
C ALA A 209 20.63 -6.74 -16.18
N LEU A 210 19.59 -6.25 -16.85
CA LEU A 210 18.68 -7.08 -17.63
C LEU A 210 19.42 -7.87 -18.72
N GLY A 211 20.31 -7.22 -19.47
CA GLY A 211 21.11 -7.87 -20.51
C GLY A 211 22.05 -8.93 -19.95
N ALA A 212 22.72 -8.64 -18.84
CA ALA A 212 23.62 -9.60 -18.18
C ALA A 212 22.87 -10.84 -17.68
N ILE A 213 21.65 -10.66 -17.15
CA ILE A 213 20.82 -11.77 -16.66
C ILE A 213 20.31 -12.65 -17.81
N HIS A 214 19.90 -12.06 -18.94
CA HIS A 214 19.37 -12.81 -20.08
C HIS A 214 20.44 -13.48 -20.95
N ASN A 215 21.71 -13.09 -20.82
CA ASN A 215 22.83 -13.68 -21.56
C ASN A 215 23.48 -14.88 -20.83
N THR A 216 22.88 -15.34 -19.72
CA THR A 216 23.30 -16.52 -18.94
C THR A 216 22.45 -17.73 -19.28
#